data_AF-A0A424LGI3-F1
#
_entry.id   AF-A0A424LGI3-F1
#
_cell.length_a   1.000
_cell.length_b   1.000
_cell.length_c   1.000
_cell.angle_alpha   90.00
_cell.angle_beta   90.00
_cell.angle_gamma   90.00
#
_symmetry.space_group_name_H-M   'P 1'
#
loop_
_entity.id
_entity.type
_entity.pdbx_description
1 polymer ?
#
loop_
_entity_poly.entity_id
_entity_poly.type
_entity_poly.pdbx_seq_one_letter_code
_entity_poly.pdbx_strand_id
1 'polypeptide(L)'
;MKFYTSVYKHGNTVYVRGYENGRRFSLADKSFRPKLFVPDPKGEWTALDGTVVTPIDFDSMSECNQFCDRYKQVDGFPIYGNDDFAAQYRSQHYPGEIEFDRNIINVCTIDIEVASDNGFPFPEKAEQEVISITCKNNIDNTYYVWGLYDYDVNKSVMKSHRVVYKKCESESRLLMDYLSWWSAPTNTPDVITGWNSKLFDMVYLVNRITRVLGEDMARKLSPHKIIQYRPVRINNKEIANYQIRGIMQLDYLDLFKKFGYSYGAQESYKLDHIGHVVLGQSKLSYEEHGSLHTLYKHDFQKFIDYNIVDVELVDKLEDKLGLITLAMTMAYRT
;
A
#
# COMPACT_ATOMS: atom_id res chain seq x y z
N MET A 1 -21.50 -4.43 -12.24
CA MET A 1 -20.91 -3.77 -11.05
C MET A 1 -19.59 -3.13 -11.43
N LYS A 2 -19.36 -1.87 -11.05
CA LYS A 2 -18.14 -1.11 -11.35
C LYS A 2 -17.69 -0.32 -10.12
N PHE A 3 -16.45 -0.49 -9.69
CA PHE A 3 -15.87 0.21 -8.55
C PHE A 3 -14.37 0.45 -8.75
N TYR A 4 -13.85 1.53 -8.15
CA TYR A 4 -12.41 1.86 -8.21
C TYR A 4 -11.66 1.21 -7.05
N THR A 5 -10.40 0.80 -7.22
CA THR A 5 -9.47 0.43 -6.14
C THR A 5 -8.43 1.52 -5.87
N SER A 6 -8.17 2.40 -6.85
CA SER A 6 -7.27 3.54 -6.70
C SER A 6 -7.72 4.68 -7.61
N VAL A 7 -7.76 5.90 -7.08
CA VAL A 7 -8.00 7.13 -7.85
C VAL A 7 -7.00 8.18 -7.38
N TYR A 8 -6.20 8.73 -8.29
CA TYR A 8 -5.29 9.81 -7.97
C TYR A 8 -4.99 10.68 -9.20
N LYS A 9 -4.61 11.93 -8.96
CA LYS A 9 -4.12 12.86 -9.97
C LYS A 9 -2.61 12.79 -10.10
N HIS A 10 -2.12 12.85 -11.33
CA HIS A 10 -0.73 13.21 -11.63
C HIS A 10 -0.70 14.09 -12.89
N GLY A 11 -0.21 15.32 -12.76
CA GLY A 11 -0.32 16.33 -13.82
C GLY A 11 -1.78 16.63 -14.16
N ASN A 12 -2.13 16.68 -15.45
CA ASN A 12 -3.50 16.81 -15.95
C ASN A 12 -4.17 15.47 -16.25
N THR A 13 -3.78 14.41 -15.54
CA THR A 13 -4.34 13.07 -15.74
C THR A 13 -4.84 12.52 -14.41
N VAL A 14 -6.08 12.03 -14.41
CA VAL A 14 -6.61 11.21 -13.32
C VAL A 14 -6.37 9.75 -13.67
N TYR A 15 -5.61 9.07 -12.83
CA TYR A 15 -5.36 7.64 -12.96
C TYR A 15 -6.34 6.88 -12.08
N VAL A 16 -6.98 5.88 -12.67
CA VAL A 16 -7.97 5.04 -12.02
C VAL A 16 -7.62 3.59 -12.22
N ARG A 17 -7.66 2.80 -11.16
CA ARG A 17 -7.72 1.34 -11.22
C ARG A 17 -9.00 0.87 -10.57
N GLY A 18 -9.51 -0.27 -11.00
CA GLY A 18 -10.74 -0.82 -10.43
C GLY A 18 -11.18 -2.08 -11.14
N TYR A 19 -12.44 -2.43 -10.93
CA TYR A 19 -13.09 -3.57 -11.56
C TYR A 19 -14.37 -3.12 -12.25
N GLU A 20 -14.63 -3.69 -13.41
CA GLU A 20 -15.88 -3.55 -14.16
C GLU A 20 -16.31 -4.94 -14.62
N ASN A 21 -17.47 -5.41 -14.14
CA ASN A 21 -18.01 -6.73 -14.43
C ASN A 21 -17.00 -7.86 -14.14
N GLY A 22 -16.35 -7.78 -12.97
CA GLY A 22 -15.36 -8.75 -12.50
C GLY A 22 -13.98 -8.65 -13.18
N ARG A 23 -13.81 -7.77 -14.17
CA ARG A 23 -12.54 -7.60 -14.88
C ARG A 23 -11.83 -6.36 -14.39
N ARG A 24 -10.54 -6.50 -14.09
CA ARG A 24 -9.69 -5.38 -13.69
C ARG A 24 -9.52 -4.40 -14.86
N PHE A 25 -9.61 -3.10 -14.58
CA PHE A 25 -9.24 -2.04 -15.52
C PHE A 25 -8.20 -1.09 -14.92
N SER A 26 -7.48 -0.40 -15.81
CA SER A 26 -6.57 0.70 -15.47
C SER A 26 -6.75 1.78 -16.53
N LEU A 27 -7.10 2.99 -16.10
CA LEU A 27 -7.44 4.13 -16.94
C LEU A 27 -6.54 5.32 -16.58
N ALA A 28 -6.13 6.07 -17.61
CA ALA A 28 -5.46 7.35 -17.49
C ALA A 28 -6.31 8.42 -18.18
N ASP A 29 -7.20 9.06 -17.42
CA ASP A 29 -8.18 10.03 -17.92
C ASP A 29 -7.58 11.43 -18.01
N LYS A 30 -7.39 11.92 -19.24
CA LYS A 30 -6.92 13.29 -19.55
C LYS A 30 -8.08 14.25 -19.85
N SER A 31 -9.28 13.72 -19.98
CA SER A 31 -10.50 14.47 -20.32
C SER A 31 -11.23 15.00 -19.09
N PHE A 32 -10.84 14.62 -17.87
CA PHE A 32 -11.46 15.15 -16.66
C PHE A 32 -11.45 16.69 -16.64
N ARG A 33 -12.62 17.28 -16.35
CA ARG A 33 -12.87 18.72 -16.26
C ARG A 33 -13.33 19.03 -14.84
N PRO A 34 -12.53 19.73 -14.02
CA PRO A 34 -12.93 20.05 -12.67
C PRO A 34 -13.92 21.22 -12.67
N LYS A 35 -14.67 21.32 -11.58
CA LYS A 35 -15.64 22.38 -11.35
C LYS A 35 -15.38 23.01 -9.98
N LEU A 36 -15.42 24.34 -9.94
CA LEU A 36 -15.46 25.12 -8.69
C LEU A 36 -16.66 26.06 -8.73
N PHE A 37 -16.83 26.86 -7.70
CA PHE A 37 -17.97 27.76 -7.56
C PHE A 37 -17.49 29.12 -7.05
N VAL A 38 -18.14 30.19 -7.51
CA VAL A 38 -17.85 31.58 -7.10
C VAL A 38 -19.12 32.31 -6.70
N PRO A 39 -19.05 33.34 -5.85
CA PRO A 39 -20.19 34.17 -5.50
C PRO A 39 -20.90 34.73 -6.72
N ASP A 40 -22.21 34.52 -6.78
CA ASP A 40 -23.09 35.10 -7.78
C ASP A 40 -24.49 35.22 -7.17
N PRO A 41 -24.99 36.44 -6.89
CA PRO A 41 -26.34 36.64 -6.34
C PRO A 41 -27.48 36.10 -7.21
N LYS A 42 -27.19 35.78 -8.49
CA LYS A 42 -28.15 35.18 -9.43
C LYS A 42 -27.93 33.68 -9.61
N GLY A 43 -26.99 33.09 -8.88
CA GLY A 43 -26.67 31.67 -8.96
C GLY A 43 -27.79 30.78 -8.41
N GLU A 44 -27.72 29.50 -8.77
CA GLU A 44 -28.71 28.48 -8.38
C GLU A 44 -28.21 27.58 -7.24
N TRP A 45 -26.96 27.74 -6.82
CA TRP A 45 -26.33 26.93 -5.78
C TRP A 45 -26.11 27.76 -4.51
N THR A 46 -26.11 27.09 -3.37
CA THR A 46 -25.88 27.73 -2.07
C THR A 46 -24.72 27.03 -1.37
N ALA A 47 -23.70 27.80 -0.98
CA ALA A 47 -22.59 27.31 -0.16
C ALA A 47 -23.03 27.07 1.29
N LEU A 48 -22.19 26.39 2.07
CA LEU A 48 -22.50 26.04 3.47
C LEU A 48 -22.68 27.27 4.39
N ASP A 49 -22.12 28.41 4.03
CA ASP A 49 -22.26 29.68 4.74
C ASP A 49 -23.48 30.51 4.29
N GLY A 50 -24.29 29.97 3.36
CA GLY A 50 -25.46 30.64 2.81
C GLY A 50 -25.16 31.52 1.59
N THR A 51 -23.91 31.66 1.16
CA THR A 51 -23.56 32.43 -0.04
C THR A 51 -24.16 31.77 -1.28
N VAL A 52 -24.85 32.56 -2.11
CA VAL A 52 -25.33 32.10 -3.43
C VAL A 52 -24.15 32.09 -4.41
N VAL A 53 -23.98 30.98 -5.12
CA VAL A 53 -22.83 30.72 -5.99
C VAL A 53 -23.23 30.14 -7.34
N THR A 54 -22.39 30.36 -8.34
CA THR A 54 -22.51 29.81 -9.70
C THR A 54 -21.30 28.92 -9.99
N PRO A 55 -21.48 27.76 -10.67
CA PRO A 55 -20.37 26.91 -11.05
C PRO A 55 -19.48 27.57 -12.13
N ILE A 56 -18.18 27.27 -12.06
CA ILE A 56 -17.20 27.51 -13.12
C ILE A 56 -16.63 26.16 -13.53
N ASP A 57 -16.77 25.81 -14.80
CA ASP A 57 -16.12 24.67 -15.43
C ASP A 57 -14.74 25.09 -15.96
N PHE A 58 -13.74 24.22 -15.80
CA PHE A 58 -12.40 24.45 -16.32
C PHE A 58 -12.04 23.40 -17.38
N ASP A 59 -11.27 23.81 -18.39
CA ASP A 59 -10.77 22.91 -19.44
C ASP A 59 -9.70 21.94 -18.92
N SER A 60 -9.08 22.24 -17.78
CA SER A 60 -8.12 21.32 -17.16
C SER A 60 -7.93 21.55 -15.66
N MET A 61 -7.36 20.56 -14.99
CA MET A 61 -6.94 20.69 -13.59
C MET A 61 -5.82 21.72 -13.39
N SER A 62 -4.94 21.93 -14.37
CA SER A 62 -3.92 22.97 -14.32
C SER A 62 -4.54 24.36 -14.39
N GLU A 63 -5.51 24.58 -15.27
CA GLU A 63 -6.22 25.85 -15.37
C GLU A 63 -6.98 26.15 -14.07
N CYS A 64 -7.68 25.15 -13.53
CA CYS A 64 -8.36 25.27 -12.25
C CYS A 64 -7.39 25.66 -11.11
N ASN A 65 -6.20 25.04 -11.06
CA ASN A 65 -5.18 25.43 -10.08
C ASN A 65 -4.68 26.86 -10.30
N GLN A 66 -4.41 27.26 -11.56
CA GLN A 66 -3.99 28.63 -11.89
C GLN A 66 -5.05 29.66 -11.50
N PHE A 67 -6.33 29.32 -11.66
CA PHE A 67 -7.44 30.13 -11.18
C PHE A 67 -7.39 30.28 -9.66
N CYS A 68 -7.30 29.16 -8.91
CA CYS A 68 -7.17 29.21 -7.45
C CYS A 68 -5.98 30.07 -7.00
N ASP A 69 -4.80 29.88 -7.61
CA ASP A 69 -3.59 30.63 -7.25
C ASP A 69 -3.72 32.13 -7.54
N ARG A 70 -4.35 32.49 -8.67
CA ARG A 70 -4.57 33.90 -9.07
C ARG A 70 -5.46 34.64 -8.07
N TYR A 71 -6.52 33.99 -7.60
CA TYR A 71 -7.53 34.62 -6.75
C TYR A 71 -7.31 34.38 -5.26
N LYS A 72 -6.32 33.58 -4.87
CA LYS A 72 -6.00 33.27 -3.46
C LYS A 72 -5.76 34.49 -2.57
N GLN A 73 -5.30 35.60 -3.16
CA GLN A 73 -4.96 36.85 -2.46
C GLN A 73 -5.95 37.99 -2.75
N VAL A 74 -7.05 37.70 -3.46
CA VAL A 74 -8.05 38.72 -3.78
C VAL A 74 -9.07 38.77 -2.65
N ASP A 75 -9.01 39.83 -1.86
CA ASP A 75 -9.97 40.07 -0.79
C ASP A 75 -11.40 40.15 -1.35
N GLY A 76 -12.32 39.41 -0.72
CA GLY A 76 -13.74 39.39 -1.10
C GLY A 76 -14.10 38.48 -2.29
N PHE A 77 -13.18 37.64 -2.77
CA PHE A 77 -13.47 36.65 -3.83
C PHE A 77 -13.22 35.21 -3.34
N PRO A 78 -14.07 34.69 -2.42
CA PRO A 78 -13.95 33.30 -1.98
C PRO A 78 -14.22 32.34 -3.14
N ILE A 79 -13.41 31.28 -3.21
CA ILE A 79 -13.61 30.17 -4.13
C ILE A 79 -14.16 28.99 -3.34
N TYR A 80 -15.28 28.44 -3.80
CA TYR A 80 -15.96 27.30 -3.19
C TYR A 80 -15.80 26.05 -4.04
N GLY A 81 -16.03 24.88 -3.43
CA GLY A 81 -15.90 23.57 -4.06
C GLY A 81 -14.73 22.77 -3.50
N ASN A 82 -14.49 21.60 -4.09
CA ASN A 82 -13.45 20.68 -3.65
C ASN A 82 -12.25 20.74 -4.60
N ASP A 83 -11.11 21.26 -4.17
CA ASP A 83 -9.90 21.35 -5.00
C ASP A 83 -9.09 20.04 -5.05
N ASP A 84 -9.49 18.98 -4.33
CA ASP A 84 -9.02 17.62 -4.55
C ASP A 84 -9.71 17.03 -5.78
N PHE A 85 -9.04 17.14 -6.93
CA PHE A 85 -9.53 16.61 -8.19
C PHE A 85 -9.73 15.10 -8.21
N ALA A 86 -9.02 14.32 -7.39
CA ALA A 86 -9.28 12.89 -7.27
C ALA A 86 -10.60 12.65 -6.53
N ALA A 87 -10.92 13.47 -5.53
CA ALA A 87 -12.21 13.43 -4.84
C ALA A 87 -13.36 13.90 -5.76
N GLN A 88 -13.18 14.99 -6.49
CA GLN A 88 -14.17 15.41 -7.51
C GLN A 88 -14.39 14.32 -8.57
N TYR A 89 -13.32 13.68 -9.04
CA TYR A 89 -13.44 12.60 -10.02
C TYR A 89 -14.32 11.47 -9.47
N ARG A 90 -14.07 11.04 -8.22
CA ARG A 90 -14.86 10.00 -7.56
C ARG A 90 -16.33 10.39 -7.45
N SER A 91 -16.63 11.59 -6.95
CA SER A 91 -18.03 12.02 -6.75
C SER A 91 -18.81 12.13 -8.06
N GLN A 92 -18.14 12.49 -9.16
CA GLN A 92 -18.78 12.59 -10.48
C GLN A 92 -18.97 11.23 -11.17
N HIS A 93 -18.00 10.31 -11.05
CA HIS A 93 -18.01 9.04 -11.79
C HIS A 93 -18.55 7.85 -11.00
N TYR A 94 -18.61 7.96 -9.67
CA TYR A 94 -19.08 6.93 -8.76
C TYR A 94 -20.02 7.56 -7.70
N PRO A 95 -21.17 8.13 -8.11
CA PRO A 95 -22.09 8.78 -7.18
C PRO A 95 -22.84 7.75 -6.33
N GLY A 96 -23.12 8.12 -5.07
CA GLY A 96 -23.91 7.32 -4.15
C GLY A 96 -23.15 6.15 -3.52
N GLU A 97 -23.88 5.15 -3.02
CA GLU A 97 -23.28 3.96 -2.43
C GLU A 97 -22.67 3.07 -3.52
N ILE A 98 -21.37 2.80 -3.39
CA ILE A 98 -20.63 2.00 -4.37
C ILE A 98 -20.66 0.54 -3.95
N GLU A 99 -21.40 -0.28 -4.68
CA GLU A 99 -21.32 -1.73 -4.54
C GLU A 99 -19.95 -2.25 -4.99
N PHE A 100 -19.30 -3.04 -4.15
CA PHE A 100 -18.00 -3.64 -4.43
C PHE A 100 -17.96 -5.11 -4.02
N ASP A 101 -17.11 -5.89 -4.70
CA ASP A 101 -16.81 -7.28 -4.33
C ASP A 101 -15.42 -7.34 -3.71
N ARG A 102 -15.38 -7.63 -2.41
CA ARG A 102 -14.15 -7.76 -1.62
C ARG A 102 -13.26 -8.91 -2.11
N ASN A 103 -13.83 -9.98 -2.67
CA ASN A 103 -13.10 -11.21 -2.99
C ASN A 103 -12.23 -11.05 -4.24
N ILE A 104 -12.61 -10.16 -5.17
CA ILE A 104 -11.81 -9.91 -6.37
C ILE A 104 -10.72 -8.84 -6.17
N ILE A 105 -10.77 -8.07 -5.09
CA ILE A 105 -9.72 -7.10 -4.77
C ILE A 105 -8.48 -7.87 -4.33
N ASN A 106 -7.37 -7.69 -5.05
CA ASN A 106 -6.10 -8.35 -4.73
C ASN A 106 -5.42 -7.60 -3.58
N VAL A 107 -5.50 -8.20 -2.40
CA VAL A 107 -4.78 -7.84 -1.18
C VAL A 107 -3.58 -8.75 -1.06
N CYS A 108 -2.39 -8.16 -1.14
CA CYS A 108 -1.12 -8.87 -0.95
C CYS A 108 -0.52 -8.48 0.39
N THR A 109 -0.18 -9.47 1.20
CA THR A 109 0.64 -9.33 2.40
C THR A 109 2.10 -9.56 2.03
N ILE A 110 3.00 -8.70 2.51
CA ILE A 110 4.45 -8.78 2.29
C ILE A 110 5.21 -8.72 3.62
N ASP A 111 6.33 -9.43 3.67
CA ASP A 111 7.36 -9.31 4.69
C ASP A 111 8.72 -9.60 4.05
N ILE A 112 9.73 -8.77 4.33
CA ILE A 112 11.10 -8.93 3.85
C ILE A 112 12.05 -9.26 5.00
N GLU A 113 13.12 -9.98 4.67
CA GLU A 113 14.25 -10.14 5.57
C GLU A 113 15.52 -9.58 4.95
N VAL A 114 16.29 -8.87 5.77
CA VAL A 114 17.48 -8.12 5.35
C VAL A 114 18.66 -8.53 6.21
N ALA A 115 19.84 -8.66 5.61
CA ALA A 115 21.09 -8.85 6.35
C ALA A 115 21.24 -7.75 7.40
N SER A 116 21.76 -8.07 8.58
CA SER A 116 21.87 -7.11 9.71
C SER A 116 23.23 -7.18 10.41
N ASP A 117 24.23 -7.74 9.71
CA ASP A 117 25.61 -7.97 10.16
C ASP A 117 26.26 -6.69 10.73
N ASN A 118 25.91 -5.54 10.18
CA ASN A 118 26.47 -4.22 10.52
C ASN A 118 25.52 -3.35 11.36
N GLY A 119 24.59 -3.97 12.08
CA GLY A 119 23.58 -3.28 12.89
C GLY A 119 22.23 -3.12 12.18
N PHE A 120 21.37 -2.25 12.72
CA PHE A 120 19.98 -2.13 12.28
C PHE A 120 19.87 -1.71 10.81
N PRO A 121 19.08 -2.43 9.98
CA PRO A 121 18.85 -2.11 8.57
C PRO A 121 17.96 -0.87 8.42
N PHE A 122 18.54 0.33 8.41
CA PHE A 122 17.77 1.57 8.22
C PHE A 122 17.15 1.66 6.81
N PRO A 123 15.81 1.69 6.66
CA PRO A 123 15.13 1.58 5.37
C PRO A 123 15.41 2.77 4.44
N GLU A 124 15.64 3.96 4.99
CA GLU A 124 16.02 5.15 4.23
C GLU A 124 17.40 5.03 3.55
N LYS A 125 18.29 4.18 4.10
CA LYS A 125 19.63 3.95 3.54
C LYS A 125 19.68 2.70 2.65
N ALA A 126 18.96 1.65 3.05
CA ALA A 126 18.91 0.36 2.36
C ALA A 126 20.30 -0.20 1.96
N GLU A 127 21.25 -0.12 2.89
CA GLU A 127 22.67 -0.46 2.66
C GLU A 127 22.92 -1.97 2.63
N GLN A 128 22.12 -2.74 3.35
CA GLN A 128 22.27 -4.19 3.52
C GLN A 128 21.45 -4.96 2.48
N GLU A 129 21.84 -6.21 2.22
CA GLU A 129 21.21 -7.04 1.20
C GLU A 129 19.85 -7.56 1.68
N VAL A 130 18.87 -7.58 0.78
CA VAL A 130 17.62 -8.32 0.95
C VAL A 130 17.92 -9.81 0.79
N ILE A 131 17.68 -10.58 1.85
CA ILE A 131 17.94 -12.02 1.92
C ILE A 131 16.73 -12.83 1.46
N SER A 132 15.53 -12.38 1.82
CA SER A 132 14.29 -12.96 1.33
C SER A 132 13.15 -11.95 1.21
N ILE A 133 12.20 -12.26 0.33
CA ILE A 133 10.92 -11.58 0.21
C ILE A 133 9.85 -12.66 0.21
N THR A 134 8.87 -12.55 1.09
CA THR A 134 7.65 -13.38 1.06
C THR A 134 6.45 -12.53 0.71
N CYS A 135 5.64 -13.02 -0.23
CA CYS A 135 4.35 -12.43 -0.57
C CYS A 135 3.26 -13.50 -0.59
N LYS A 136 2.09 -13.18 -0.04
CA LYS A 136 0.86 -13.98 -0.17
C LYS A 136 -0.28 -13.05 -0.54
N ASN A 137 -1.11 -13.45 -1.51
CA ASN A 137 -2.31 -12.71 -1.86
C ASN A 137 -3.58 -13.56 -1.63
N ASN A 138 -4.72 -12.90 -1.49
CA ASN A 138 -6.02 -13.55 -1.25
C ASN A 138 -6.65 -14.19 -2.51
N ILE A 139 -6.08 -13.99 -3.70
CA ILE A 139 -6.66 -14.50 -4.97
C ILE A 139 -6.25 -15.96 -5.19
N ASP A 140 -4.96 -16.27 -5.07
CA ASP A 140 -4.45 -17.64 -5.27
C ASP A 140 -3.99 -18.33 -3.98
N ASN A 141 -3.98 -17.61 -2.85
CA ASN A 141 -3.58 -18.09 -1.53
C ASN A 141 -2.23 -18.83 -1.52
N THR A 142 -1.31 -18.43 -2.40
CA THR A 142 0.01 -19.04 -2.53
C THR A 142 1.08 -18.12 -1.92
N TYR A 143 2.00 -18.70 -1.17
CA TYR A 143 3.19 -18.00 -0.64
C TYR A 143 4.27 -18.05 -1.71
N TYR A 144 4.58 -16.91 -2.30
CA TYR A 144 5.70 -16.75 -3.20
C TYR A 144 6.88 -16.22 -2.39
N VAL A 145 7.97 -16.99 -2.39
CA VAL A 145 9.17 -16.68 -1.61
C VAL A 145 10.36 -16.64 -2.56
N TRP A 146 11.10 -15.53 -2.54
CA TRP A 146 12.42 -15.43 -3.16
C TRP A 146 13.47 -15.37 -2.07
N GLY A 147 14.54 -16.15 -2.18
CA GLY A 147 15.62 -16.12 -1.19
C GLY A 147 16.98 -16.52 -1.77
N LEU A 148 18.05 -16.20 -1.04
CA LEU A 148 19.44 -16.37 -1.52
C LEU A 148 20.06 -17.75 -1.27
N TYR A 149 19.46 -18.59 -0.43
CA TYR A 149 20.06 -19.85 0.02
C TYR A 149 19.12 -21.05 -0.19
N ASP A 150 19.54 -22.25 0.19
CA ASP A 150 18.74 -23.46 -0.01
C ASP A 150 17.61 -23.57 1.02
N TYR A 151 16.39 -23.76 0.54
CA TYR A 151 15.20 -24.02 1.35
C TYR A 151 14.43 -25.21 0.78
N ASP A 152 14.04 -26.15 1.65
CA ASP A 152 13.26 -27.31 1.27
C ASP A 152 11.78 -27.08 1.59
N VAL A 153 11.00 -26.80 0.55
CA VAL A 153 9.54 -26.59 0.66
C VAL A 153 8.84 -27.77 1.32
N ASN A 154 9.32 -29.00 1.15
CA ASN A 154 8.69 -30.18 1.75
C ASN A 154 8.82 -30.17 3.28
N LYS A 155 9.84 -29.50 3.81
CA LYS A 155 10.10 -29.32 5.25
C LYS A 155 9.43 -28.09 5.84
N SER A 156 8.80 -27.24 5.01
CA SER A 156 8.13 -26.03 5.46
C SER A 156 7.17 -26.27 6.61
N VAL A 157 7.10 -25.34 7.57
CA VAL A 157 6.04 -25.35 8.60
C VAL A 157 4.65 -25.05 8.01
N MET A 158 4.60 -24.39 6.85
CA MET A 158 3.36 -24.09 6.15
C MET A 158 2.86 -25.34 5.41
N LYS A 159 1.83 -25.98 5.99
CA LYS A 159 1.21 -27.20 5.42
C LYS A 159 -0.19 -26.96 4.84
N SER A 160 -0.85 -25.86 5.21
CA SER A 160 -2.22 -25.56 4.79
C SER A 160 -2.30 -24.93 3.40
N HIS A 161 -1.23 -24.29 2.94
CA HIS A 161 -1.19 -23.55 1.68
C HIS A 161 0.03 -23.91 0.85
N ARG A 162 -0.06 -23.61 -0.45
CA ARG A 162 1.05 -23.82 -1.38
C ARG A 162 2.16 -22.81 -1.11
N VAL A 163 3.39 -23.30 -1.00
CA VAL A 163 4.61 -22.48 -0.96
C VAL A 163 5.37 -22.68 -2.27
N VAL A 164 5.72 -21.58 -2.93
CA VAL A 164 6.58 -21.53 -4.12
C VAL A 164 7.85 -20.81 -3.73
N TYR A 165 8.90 -21.59 -3.48
CA TYR A 165 10.22 -21.06 -3.19
C TYR A 165 11.07 -20.95 -4.45
N LYS A 166 11.70 -19.80 -4.65
CA LYS A 166 12.68 -19.56 -5.70
C LYS A 166 14.01 -19.16 -5.07
N LYS A 167 14.98 -20.09 -5.14
CA LYS A 167 16.38 -19.79 -4.85
C LYS A 167 16.93 -18.86 -5.94
N CYS A 168 17.54 -17.76 -5.53
CA CYS A 168 18.17 -16.79 -6.40
C CYS A 168 19.69 -16.82 -6.18
N GLU A 169 20.45 -16.75 -7.27
CA GLU A 169 21.93 -16.82 -7.23
C GLU A 169 22.59 -15.54 -6.69
N SER A 170 21.85 -14.43 -6.65
CA SER A 170 22.30 -13.13 -6.17
C SER A 170 21.11 -12.26 -5.75
N GLU A 171 21.36 -11.21 -4.97
CA GLU A 171 20.33 -10.23 -4.63
C GLU A 171 19.76 -9.53 -5.87
N SER A 172 20.60 -9.19 -6.86
CA SER A 172 20.10 -8.56 -8.09
C SER A 172 19.13 -9.48 -8.82
N ARG A 173 19.40 -10.80 -8.87
CA ARG A 173 18.48 -11.79 -9.43
C ARG A 173 17.19 -11.90 -8.62
N LEU A 174 17.30 -11.92 -7.28
CA LEU A 174 16.17 -11.92 -6.36
C LEU A 174 15.23 -10.75 -6.63
N LEU A 175 15.77 -9.52 -6.63
CA LEU A 175 14.99 -8.30 -6.87
C LEU A 175 14.37 -8.26 -8.27
N MET A 176 15.10 -8.71 -9.30
CA MET A 176 14.57 -8.79 -10.67
C MET A 176 13.41 -9.79 -10.78
N ASP A 177 13.54 -10.98 -10.18
CA ASP A 177 12.51 -12.00 -10.22
C ASP A 177 11.27 -11.59 -9.43
N TYR A 178 11.45 -10.97 -8.27
CA TYR A 178 10.37 -10.36 -7.50
C TYR A 178 9.64 -9.29 -8.32
N LEU A 179 10.36 -8.36 -8.95
CA LEU A 179 9.74 -7.33 -9.79
C LEU A 179 9.01 -7.90 -11.01
N SER A 180 9.55 -8.95 -11.61
CA SER A 180 8.89 -9.65 -12.72
C SER A 180 7.56 -10.25 -12.28
N TRP A 181 7.52 -10.86 -11.10
CA TRP A 181 6.28 -11.37 -10.52
C TRP A 181 5.32 -10.23 -10.13
N TRP A 182 5.80 -9.24 -9.38
CA TRP A 182 5.01 -8.11 -8.86
C TRP A 182 4.34 -7.29 -9.96
N SER A 183 5.07 -7.02 -11.04
CA SER A 183 4.58 -6.18 -12.15
C SER A 183 3.74 -6.94 -13.18
N ALA A 184 3.56 -8.25 -13.02
CA ALA A 184 2.64 -9.02 -13.85
C ALA A 184 1.18 -8.59 -13.57
N PRO A 185 0.33 -8.37 -14.60
CA PRO A 185 -1.03 -7.88 -14.41
C PRO A 185 -1.91 -8.71 -13.46
N THR A 186 -1.65 -10.01 -13.35
CA THR A 186 -2.37 -10.92 -12.45
C THR A 186 -1.96 -10.74 -10.98
N ASN A 187 -0.73 -10.31 -10.72
CA ASN A 187 -0.13 -10.31 -9.40
C ASN A 187 -0.04 -8.90 -8.81
N THR A 188 0.03 -7.86 -9.65
CA THR A 188 0.14 -6.48 -9.17
C THR A 188 -1.03 -6.16 -8.22
N PRO A 189 -0.76 -5.89 -6.93
CA PRO A 189 -1.83 -5.79 -5.96
C PRO A 189 -2.69 -4.54 -6.19
N ASP A 190 -3.92 -4.60 -5.68
CA ASP A 190 -4.74 -3.41 -5.47
C ASP A 190 -4.42 -2.80 -4.09
N VAL A 191 -4.22 -3.67 -3.10
CA VAL A 191 -3.79 -3.34 -1.74
C VAL A 191 -2.52 -4.12 -1.40
N ILE A 192 -1.53 -3.43 -0.84
CA ILE A 192 -0.39 -4.05 -0.16
C ILE A 192 -0.52 -3.81 1.35
N THR A 193 -0.28 -4.87 2.12
CA THR A 193 -0.33 -4.89 3.59
C THR A 193 0.83 -5.72 4.14
N GLY A 194 0.93 -5.78 5.47
CA GLY A 194 2.01 -6.38 6.23
C GLY A 194 2.13 -5.68 7.57
N TRP A 195 3.09 -6.08 8.40
CA TRP A 195 3.27 -5.49 9.72
C TRP A 195 4.41 -4.47 9.70
N ASN A 196 4.11 -3.17 9.74
CA ASN A 196 5.09 -2.08 9.51
C ASN A 196 5.65 -2.04 8.06
N SER A 197 4.99 -2.74 7.14
CA SER A 197 5.30 -2.77 5.70
C SER A 197 5.46 -1.40 5.04
N LYS A 198 4.65 -0.41 5.43
CA LYS A 198 4.63 0.90 4.79
C LYS A 198 5.85 1.76 5.12
N LEU A 199 6.38 1.63 6.34
CA LEU A 199 7.50 2.44 6.83
C LEU A 199 8.83 1.69 6.81
N PHE A 200 8.80 0.36 6.69
CA PHE A 200 9.98 -0.47 6.58
C PHE A 200 10.07 -1.13 5.20
N ASP A 201 9.33 -2.21 4.95
CA ASP A 201 9.49 -3.09 3.79
C ASP A 201 9.42 -2.33 2.46
N MET A 202 8.37 -1.54 2.25
CA MET A 202 8.18 -0.81 0.99
C MET A 202 9.22 0.30 0.82
N VAL A 203 9.64 0.95 1.91
CA VAL A 203 10.70 1.97 1.87
C VAL A 203 12.04 1.33 1.53
N TYR A 204 12.35 0.22 2.20
CA TYR A 204 13.56 -0.56 2.00
C TYR A 204 13.64 -1.06 0.55
N LEU A 205 12.56 -1.68 0.04
CA LEU A 205 12.51 -2.21 -1.31
C LEU A 205 12.63 -1.11 -2.37
N VAL A 206 11.94 0.03 -2.22
CA VAL A 206 12.09 1.16 -3.17
C VAL A 206 13.54 1.62 -3.23
N ASN A 207 14.18 1.84 -2.07
CA ASN A 207 15.55 2.33 -1.99
C ASN A 207 16.57 1.29 -2.45
N ARG A 208 16.43 0.02 -2.03
CA ARG A 208 17.35 -1.06 -2.38
C ARG A 208 17.29 -1.38 -3.87
N ILE A 209 16.09 -1.49 -4.44
CA ILE A 209 15.94 -1.72 -5.88
C ILE A 209 16.52 -0.55 -6.67
N THR A 210 16.31 0.70 -6.23
CA THR A 210 16.92 1.87 -6.86
C THR A 210 18.44 1.78 -6.84
N ARG A 211 19.03 1.38 -5.70
CA ARG A 211 20.47 1.25 -5.51
C ARG A 211 21.09 0.11 -6.34
N VAL A 212 20.43 -1.05 -6.39
CA VAL A 212 20.98 -2.28 -6.98
C VAL A 212 20.65 -2.41 -8.47
N LEU A 213 19.43 -2.03 -8.87
CA LEU A 213 18.91 -2.24 -10.22
C LEU A 213 18.61 -0.93 -10.97
N GLY A 214 18.68 0.22 -10.30
CA GLY A 214 18.37 1.52 -10.88
C GLY A 214 16.91 1.98 -10.71
N GLU A 215 16.69 3.27 -10.86
CA GLU A 215 15.39 3.92 -10.64
C GLU A 215 14.28 3.38 -11.56
N ASP A 216 14.60 3.10 -12.83
CA ASP A 216 13.64 2.56 -13.80
C ASP A 216 13.08 1.18 -13.37
N MET A 217 13.92 0.37 -12.72
CA MET A 217 13.50 -0.90 -12.16
C MET A 217 12.65 -0.70 -10.90
N ALA A 218 13.03 0.24 -10.03
CA ALA A 218 12.22 0.57 -8.85
C ALA A 218 10.83 1.06 -9.23
N ARG A 219 10.71 1.89 -10.27
CA ARG A 219 9.43 2.36 -10.80
C ARG A 219 8.49 1.22 -11.21
N LYS A 220 9.00 0.00 -11.49
CA LYS A 220 8.14 -1.15 -11.77
C LYS A 220 7.30 -1.63 -10.58
N LEU A 221 7.59 -1.18 -9.35
CA LEU A 221 6.71 -1.38 -8.20
C LEU A 221 5.34 -0.69 -8.39
N SER A 222 5.27 0.38 -9.19
CA SER A 222 4.00 1.00 -9.55
C SER A 222 3.47 0.46 -10.89
N PRO A 223 2.18 0.11 -11.01
CA PRO A 223 1.55 -0.17 -12.30
C PRO A 223 1.62 1.02 -13.27
N HIS A 224 1.73 2.23 -12.75
CA HIS A 224 1.80 3.47 -13.52
C HIS A 224 3.22 4.04 -13.61
N LYS A 225 4.23 3.31 -13.11
CA LYS A 225 5.63 3.74 -13.03
C LYS A 225 5.86 5.06 -12.28
N ILE A 226 4.96 5.38 -11.35
CA ILE A 226 5.01 6.59 -10.52
C ILE A 226 5.19 6.19 -9.05
N ILE A 227 6.33 6.56 -8.49
CA ILE A 227 6.63 6.47 -7.06
C ILE A 227 6.88 7.88 -6.55
N GLN A 228 6.28 8.23 -5.42
CA GLN A 228 6.41 9.57 -4.85
C GLN A 228 6.90 9.51 -3.42
N TYR A 229 8.02 10.16 -3.14
CA TYR A 229 8.47 10.37 -1.78
C TYR A 229 7.47 11.27 -1.04
N ARG A 230 6.91 10.76 0.05
CA ARG A 230 5.83 11.36 0.83
C ARG A 230 6.11 11.05 2.31
N PRO A 231 7.11 11.73 2.91
CA PRO A 231 7.49 11.45 4.28
C PRO A 231 6.33 11.73 5.24
N VAL A 232 6.32 11.03 6.36
CA VAL A 232 5.33 11.20 7.42
C VAL A 232 5.98 11.75 8.67
N ARG A 233 5.26 12.61 9.39
CA ARG A 233 5.75 13.18 10.65
C ARG A 233 5.25 12.35 11.82
N ILE A 234 6.17 11.70 12.55
CA ILE A 234 5.89 10.91 13.74
C ILE A 234 6.76 11.45 14.88
N ASN A 235 6.15 11.83 16.00
CA ASN A 235 6.85 12.38 17.17
C ASN A 235 7.85 13.50 16.83
N ASN A 236 7.41 14.46 16.00
CA ASN A 236 8.23 15.56 15.48
C ASN A 236 9.44 15.17 14.63
N LYS A 237 9.59 13.90 14.25
CA LYS A 237 10.59 13.44 13.28
C LYS A 237 9.93 13.14 11.95
N GLU A 238 10.64 13.46 10.88
CA GLU A 238 10.27 13.06 9.54
C GLU A 238 10.76 11.63 9.29
N ILE A 239 9.85 10.75 8.90
CA ILE A 239 10.14 9.35 8.58
C ILE A 239 9.87 9.13 7.09
N ALA A 240 10.84 8.52 6.41
CA ALA A 240 10.75 8.21 5.00
C ALA A 240 9.53 7.33 4.71
N ASN A 241 8.80 7.66 3.64
CA ASN A 241 7.67 6.90 3.16
C ASN A 241 7.49 7.18 1.67
N TYR A 242 7.06 6.17 0.92
CA TYR A 242 6.79 6.29 -0.51
C TYR A 242 5.32 5.99 -0.79
N GLN A 243 4.72 6.74 -1.71
CA GLN A 243 3.45 6.39 -2.32
C GLN A 243 3.70 5.67 -3.64
N ILE A 244 3.35 4.39 -3.68
CA ILE A 244 3.40 3.57 -4.90
C ILE A 244 2.07 3.76 -5.64
N ARG A 245 2.07 4.64 -6.64
CA ARG A 245 0.82 5.07 -7.26
C ARG A 245 0.12 3.93 -7.98
N GLY A 246 -1.20 3.90 -7.84
CA GLY A 246 -2.06 2.81 -8.30
C GLY A 246 -2.24 1.69 -7.28
N ILE A 247 -1.47 1.62 -6.20
CA ILE A 247 -1.59 0.60 -5.15
C ILE A 247 -1.87 1.29 -3.82
N MET A 248 -2.84 0.77 -3.07
CA MET A 248 -3.16 1.26 -1.72
C MET A 248 -2.28 0.55 -0.69
N GLN A 249 -1.53 1.31 0.10
CA GLN A 249 -0.71 0.78 1.21
C GLN A 249 -1.53 0.84 2.50
N LEU A 250 -2.11 -0.29 2.90
CA LEU A 250 -2.86 -0.44 4.13
C LEU A 250 -2.04 -1.25 5.12
N ASP A 251 -1.12 -0.58 5.82
CA ASP A 251 -0.27 -1.21 6.83
C ASP A 251 -1.13 -1.79 7.97
N TYR A 252 -0.97 -3.08 8.26
CA TYR A 252 -1.82 -3.76 9.21
C TYR A 252 -1.57 -3.28 10.65
N LEU A 253 -0.36 -2.81 10.97
CA LEU A 253 -0.05 -2.17 12.24
C LEU A 253 -0.82 -0.84 12.41
N ASP A 254 -0.89 -0.04 11.35
CA ASP A 254 -1.66 1.21 11.35
C ASP A 254 -3.16 0.94 11.50
N LEU A 255 -3.68 -0.05 10.76
CA LEU A 255 -5.08 -0.48 10.85
C LEU A 255 -5.42 -0.97 12.25
N PHE A 256 -4.57 -1.82 12.84
CA PHE A 256 -4.79 -2.35 14.19
C PHE A 256 -4.79 -1.23 15.23
N LYS A 257 -3.84 -0.29 15.18
CA LYS A 257 -3.82 0.87 16.09
C LYS A 257 -5.06 1.75 15.95
N LYS A 258 -5.60 1.87 14.74
CA LYS A 258 -6.74 2.76 14.45
C LYS A 258 -8.09 2.13 14.78
N PHE A 259 -8.26 0.85 14.46
CA PHE A 259 -9.56 0.17 14.50
C PHE A 259 -9.64 -0.96 15.54
N GLY A 260 -8.51 -1.44 16.07
CA GLY A 260 -8.43 -2.50 17.08
C GLY A 260 -8.74 -2.06 18.51
N TYR A 261 -9.57 -1.03 18.70
CA TYR A 261 -9.84 -0.43 20.02
C TYR A 261 -10.45 -1.42 21.03
N SER A 262 -11.12 -2.48 20.57
CA SER A 262 -11.66 -3.56 21.41
C SER A 262 -10.59 -4.29 22.22
N TYR A 263 -9.32 -4.20 21.81
CA TYR A 263 -8.18 -4.79 22.52
C TYR A 263 -7.54 -3.80 23.51
N GLY A 264 -7.93 -2.52 23.50
CA GLY A 264 -7.31 -1.48 24.32
C GLY A 264 -5.86 -1.19 23.92
N ALA A 265 -5.22 -0.29 24.68
CA ALA A 265 -3.81 0.04 24.47
C ALA A 265 -2.93 -1.17 24.83
N GLN A 266 -2.08 -1.58 23.89
CA GLN A 266 -1.19 -2.74 24.06
C GLN A 266 0.13 -2.35 24.70
N GLU A 267 0.71 -3.26 25.48
CA GLU A 267 2.06 -3.09 26.07
C GLU A 267 3.16 -3.09 25.00
N SER A 268 2.91 -3.79 23.89
CA SER A 268 3.82 -3.89 22.75
C SER A 268 3.00 -4.00 21.47
N TYR A 269 3.50 -3.39 20.39
CA TYR A 269 2.90 -3.51 19.06
C TYR A 269 3.78 -4.33 18.10
N LYS A 270 4.65 -5.19 18.65
CA LYS A 270 5.34 -6.20 17.86
C LYS A 270 4.32 -7.23 17.36
N LEU A 271 4.51 -7.73 16.14
CA LEU A 271 3.61 -8.71 15.53
C LEU A 271 3.43 -9.96 16.40
N ASP A 272 4.49 -10.43 17.06
CA ASP A 272 4.43 -11.58 17.98
C ASP A 272 3.46 -11.33 19.15
N HIS A 273 3.57 -10.18 19.82
CA HIS A 273 2.70 -9.83 20.94
C HIS A 273 1.24 -9.69 20.48
N ILE A 274 1.00 -8.97 19.38
CA ILE A 274 -0.36 -8.80 18.87
C ILE A 274 -0.95 -10.11 18.35
N GLY A 275 -0.15 -10.94 17.68
CA GLY A 275 -0.53 -12.28 17.27
C GLY A 275 -0.96 -13.11 18.48
N HIS A 276 -0.23 -13.04 19.59
CA HIS A 276 -0.59 -13.75 20.81
C HIS A 276 -1.89 -13.24 21.41
N VAL A 277 -2.03 -11.91 21.61
CA VAL A 277 -3.22 -11.30 22.19
C VAL A 277 -4.48 -11.58 21.36
N VAL A 278 -4.36 -11.49 20.03
CA VAL A 278 -5.51 -11.60 19.13
C VAL A 278 -5.80 -13.05 18.76
N LEU A 279 -4.79 -13.85 18.41
CA LEU A 279 -4.96 -15.20 17.86
C LEU A 279 -4.62 -16.32 18.85
N GLY A 280 -3.99 -16.01 19.98
CA GLY A 280 -3.38 -17.02 20.85
C GLY A 280 -2.19 -17.73 20.20
N GLN A 281 -1.61 -17.14 19.14
CA GLN A 281 -0.49 -17.70 18.39
C GLN A 281 0.72 -16.78 18.51
N SER A 282 1.88 -17.36 18.79
CA SER A 282 3.15 -16.62 18.78
C SER A 282 3.88 -16.85 17.44
N LYS A 283 4.83 -15.96 17.14
CA LYS A 283 5.81 -16.19 16.08
C LYS A 283 6.59 -17.48 16.35
N LEU A 284 7.20 -17.97 15.28
CA LEU A 284 8.15 -19.06 15.38
C LEU A 284 9.37 -18.59 16.20
N SER A 285 9.62 -19.21 17.35
CA SER A 285 10.76 -18.83 18.20
C SER A 285 12.07 -19.23 17.53
N TYR A 286 13.07 -18.36 17.61
CA TYR A 286 14.45 -18.59 17.18
C TYR A 286 15.47 -18.22 18.26
N GLU A 287 15.04 -18.20 19.53
CA GLU A 287 15.87 -17.80 20.67
C GLU A 287 17.19 -18.56 20.77
N GLU A 288 17.24 -19.83 20.33
CA GLU A 288 18.47 -20.62 20.31
C GLU A 288 19.55 -20.07 19.37
N HIS A 289 19.16 -19.24 18.40
CA HIS A 289 20.08 -18.53 17.50
C HIS A 289 20.36 -17.09 17.96
N GLY A 290 19.58 -16.54 18.89
CA GLY A 290 19.75 -15.20 19.47
C GLY A 290 19.42 -14.01 18.56
N SER A 291 19.71 -14.09 17.25
CA SER A 291 19.40 -13.02 16.28
C SER A 291 19.01 -13.59 14.91
N LEU A 292 18.27 -12.80 14.11
CA LEU A 292 17.93 -13.14 12.72
C LEU A 292 19.19 -13.33 11.87
N HIS A 293 20.24 -12.56 12.15
CA HIS A 293 21.54 -12.71 11.52
C HIS A 293 22.14 -14.11 11.72
N THR A 294 22.19 -14.56 12.96
CA THR A 294 22.68 -15.91 13.30
C THR A 294 21.75 -16.97 12.74
N LEU A 295 20.43 -16.73 12.77
CA LEU A 295 19.43 -17.66 12.25
C LEU A 295 19.66 -17.98 10.77
N TYR A 296 19.77 -16.98 9.89
CA TYR A 296 19.93 -17.28 8.47
C TYR A 296 21.28 -17.95 8.15
N LYS A 297 22.33 -17.69 8.93
CA LYS A 297 23.65 -18.33 8.77
C LYS A 297 23.68 -19.79 9.21
N HIS A 298 22.89 -20.16 10.21
CA HIS A 298 22.97 -21.49 10.84
C HIS A 298 21.75 -22.38 10.55
N ASP A 299 20.59 -21.80 10.30
CA ASP A 299 19.35 -22.51 9.98
C ASP A 299 18.48 -21.68 9.02
N PHE A 300 18.86 -21.71 7.74
CA PHE A 300 18.11 -21.01 6.70
C PHE A 300 16.71 -21.61 6.44
N GLN A 301 16.52 -22.89 6.77
CA GLN A 301 15.20 -23.52 6.69
C GLN A 301 14.23 -22.80 7.64
N LYS A 302 14.62 -22.70 8.92
CA LYS A 302 13.86 -22.03 9.96
C LYS A 302 13.71 -20.52 9.71
N PHE A 303 14.72 -19.88 9.12
CA PHE A 303 14.68 -18.47 8.72
C PHE A 303 13.55 -18.17 7.73
N ILE A 304 13.42 -18.96 6.66
CA ILE A 304 12.34 -18.78 5.68
C ILE A 304 10.98 -19.17 6.28
N ASP A 305 10.93 -20.22 7.09
CA ASP A 305 9.70 -20.61 7.80
C ASP A 305 9.22 -19.49 8.75
N TYR A 306 10.13 -18.76 9.40
CA TYR A 306 9.82 -17.58 10.20
C TYR A 306 9.17 -16.47 9.36
N ASN A 307 9.80 -16.09 8.24
CA ASN A 307 9.29 -15.05 7.33
C ASN A 307 7.92 -15.44 6.72
N ILE A 308 7.69 -16.71 6.42
CA ILE A 308 6.36 -17.22 6.00
C ILE A 308 5.32 -17.09 7.12
N VAL A 309 5.68 -17.44 8.36
CA VAL A 309 4.79 -17.34 9.53
C VAL A 309 4.41 -15.89 9.81
N ASP A 310 5.31 -14.92 9.61
CA ASP A 310 5.01 -13.50 9.78
C ASP A 310 3.94 -13.02 8.80
N VAL A 311 4.06 -13.39 7.53
CA VAL A 311 3.02 -13.12 6.51
C VAL A 311 1.70 -13.81 6.88
N GLU A 312 1.75 -15.06 7.35
CA GLU A 312 0.57 -15.82 7.76
C GLU A 312 -0.14 -15.21 8.98
N LEU A 313 0.61 -14.69 9.96
CA LEU A 313 0.01 -14.05 11.13
C LEU A 313 -0.81 -12.82 10.74
N VAL A 314 -0.30 -12.00 9.82
CA VAL A 314 -1.05 -10.83 9.32
C VAL A 314 -2.32 -11.26 8.58
N ASP A 315 -2.26 -12.32 7.78
CA ASP A 315 -3.42 -12.86 7.08
C ASP A 315 -4.50 -13.37 8.05
N LYS A 316 -4.11 -14.15 9.07
CA LYS A 316 -5.02 -14.60 10.13
C LYS A 316 -5.61 -13.45 10.95
N LEU A 317 -4.86 -12.36 11.13
CA LEU A 317 -5.37 -11.15 11.76
C LEU A 317 -6.46 -10.50 10.89
N GLU A 318 -6.34 -10.51 9.55
CA GLU A 318 -7.42 -10.08 8.65
C GLU A 318 -8.62 -11.01 8.72
N ASP A 319 -8.43 -12.33 8.73
CA ASP A 319 -9.54 -13.28 8.86
C ASP A 319 -10.34 -13.06 10.16
N LYS A 320 -9.64 -12.77 11.26
CA LYS A 320 -10.29 -12.56 12.57
C LYS A 320 -10.90 -11.18 12.75
N LEU A 321 -10.22 -10.13 12.26
CA LEU A 321 -10.58 -8.74 12.57
C LEU A 321 -11.27 -8.01 11.41
N GLY A 322 -11.02 -8.43 10.16
CA GLY A 322 -11.58 -7.82 8.96
C GLY A 322 -11.25 -6.33 8.79
N LEU A 323 -10.07 -5.88 9.22
CA LEU A 323 -9.76 -4.43 9.29
C LEU A 323 -9.55 -3.82 7.91
N ILE A 324 -8.97 -4.56 6.96
CA ILE A 324 -8.85 -4.11 5.57
C ILE A 324 -10.25 -4.03 4.96
N THR A 325 -11.08 -5.03 5.20
CA THR A 325 -12.47 -5.06 4.75
C THR A 325 -13.30 -3.90 5.33
N LEU A 326 -13.11 -3.57 6.60
CA LEU A 326 -13.70 -2.39 7.24
C LEU A 326 -13.24 -1.09 6.56
N ALA A 327 -11.93 -0.95 6.33
CA ALA A 327 -11.37 0.23 5.67
C ALA A 327 -11.94 0.43 4.25
N MET A 328 -12.09 -0.65 3.47
CA MET A 328 -12.74 -0.62 2.16
C MET A 328 -14.22 -0.21 2.27
N THR A 329 -14.96 -0.82 3.19
CA THR A 329 -16.38 -0.51 3.41
C THR A 329 -16.60 0.97 3.73
N MET A 330 -15.75 1.54 4.59
CA MET A 330 -15.80 2.98 4.91
C MET A 330 -15.47 3.85 3.68
N ALA A 331 -14.52 3.41 2.84
CA ALA A 331 -14.09 4.17 1.66
C ALA A 331 -15.13 4.21 0.53
N TYR A 332 -16.05 3.25 0.48
CA TYR A 332 -17.12 3.18 -0.53
C TYR A 332 -18.49 3.69 -0.02
N ARG A 333 -18.59 4.06 1.26
CA ARG A 333 -19.78 4.67 1.88
C ARG A 333 -19.79 6.21 1.84
N THR A 334 -19.02 6.82 0.95
CA THR A 334 -18.76 8.26 0.92
C THR A 334 -19.73 9.05 0.06
#